data_AF-A0A645EDV4-F1
#
_entry.id   AF-A0A645EDV4-F1
#
_cell.length_a   1.000
_cell.length_b   1.000
_cell.length_c   1.000
_cell.angle_alpha   90.00
_cell.angle_beta   90.00
_cell.angle_gamma   90.00
#
_symmetry.space_group_name_H-M   'P 1'
#
loop_
_entity.id
_entity.type
_entity.pdbx_description
1 polymer ?
#
loop_
_entity_poly.entity_id
_entity_poly.type
_entity_poly.pdbx_seq_one_letter_code
_entity_poly.pdbx_strand_id
1 'polypeptide(L)'
;MNPKTKVTLVVIIGVLAVALFVIGLFLLPDMVVMQMQADGSAGTTLPKLFALLIPLAFTAIFTVLYYRNGATKHMLVALLGLAMFLLTFAFNR
;
A
#
# COMPACT_ATOMS: atom_id res chain seq x y z
N MET A 1 -23.35 -4.63 -6.38
CA MET A 1 -22.63 -5.52 -5.44
C MET A 1 -23.39 -5.54 -4.12
N ASN A 2 -23.53 -6.70 -3.48
CA ASN A 2 -24.23 -6.81 -2.19
C ASN A 2 -23.47 -6.01 -1.11
N PRO A 3 -24.15 -5.25 -0.23
CA PRO A 3 -23.53 -4.55 0.90
C PRO A 3 -22.59 -5.43 1.74
N LYS A 4 -22.95 -6.69 1.98
CA LYS A 4 -22.10 -7.64 2.72
C LYS A 4 -20.77 -7.87 2.02
N THR A 5 -20.80 -8.16 0.71
CA THR A 5 -19.58 -8.33 -0.10
C THR A 5 -18.71 -7.08 -0.09
N LYS A 6 -19.32 -5.89 -0.09
CA LYS A 6 -18.60 -4.61 -0.02
C LYS A 6 -17.82 -4.46 1.28
N VAL A 7 -18.48 -4.74 2.41
CA VAL A 7 -17.86 -4.70 3.73
C VAL A 7 -16.74 -5.73 3.82
N THR A 8 -16.99 -6.95 3.37
CA THR A 8 -15.98 -8.02 3.37
C THR A 8 -14.71 -7.62 2.60
N LEU A 9 -14.85 -7.05 1.40
CA LEU A 9 -13.71 -6.58 0.61
C LEU A 9 -12.93 -5.47 1.33
N VAL A 10 -13.65 -4.50 1.89
CA VAL A 10 -13.06 -3.39 2.65
C VAL A 10 -12.25 -3.89 3.83
N VAL A 11 -12.80 -4.84 4.59
CA VAL A 11 -12.12 -5.45 5.75
C VAL A 11 -10.89 -6.24 5.32
N ILE A 12 -11.00 -7.08 4.30
CA ILE A 12 -9.86 -7.87 3.80
C ILE A 12 -8.71 -6.96 3.34
N ILE A 13 -9.02 -5.95 2.54
CA ILE A 13 -8.01 -5.01 2.02
C ILE A 13 -7.37 -4.22 3.17
N GLY A 14 -8.17 -3.76 4.14
CA GLY A 14 -7.67 -3.05 5.32
C GLY A 14 -6.74 -3.91 6.19
N VAL A 15 -7.15 -5.15 6.49
CA VAL A 15 -6.33 -6.09 7.27
C VAL A 15 -5.03 -6.40 6.53
N LEU A 16 -5.09 -6.62 5.22
CA LEU A 16 -3.91 -6.89 4.41
C LEU A 16 -2.94 -5.70 4.41
N ALA A 17 -3.44 -4.46 4.28
CA ALA A 17 -2.61 -3.26 4.32
C ALA A 17 -1.92 -3.09 5.68
N VAL A 18 -2.64 -3.32 6.78
CA VAL A 18 -2.07 -3.27 8.14
C VAL A 18 -1.02 -4.37 8.33
N ALA A 19 -1.29 -5.59 7.88
CA ALA A 19 -0.33 -6.69 7.95
C ALA A 19 0.96 -6.38 7.17
N LEU A 20 0.84 -5.89 5.94
CA LEU A 20 1.98 -5.46 5.13
C LEU A 20 2.76 -4.32 5.79
N PHE A 21 2.08 -3.33 6.36
CA PHE A 21 2.72 -2.26 7.11
C PHE A 21 3.56 -2.81 8.28
N VAL A 22 2.96 -3.64 9.13
CA VAL A 22 3.66 -4.22 10.29
C VAL A 22 4.83 -5.10 9.85
N ILE A 23 4.62 -5.97 8.86
CA ILE A 23 5.68 -6.82 8.29
C ILE A 23 6.84 -5.95 7.77
N GLY A 24 6.54 -4.83 7.12
CA GLY A 24 7.57 -3.93 6.61
C GLY A 24 8.39 -3.21 7.67
N LEU A 25 7.84 -2.97 8.87
CA LEU A 25 8.62 -2.42 9.97
C LEU A 25 9.73 -3.37 10.43
N PHE A 26 9.54 -4.68 10.30
CA PHE A 26 10.51 -5.70 10.70
C PHE A 26 11.45 -6.12 9.56
N LEU A 27 10.97 -6.19 8.32
CA LEU A 27 11.74 -6.74 7.20
C LEU A 27 12.56 -5.71 6.44
N LEU A 28 12.16 -4.43 6.44
CA LEU A 28 12.82 -3.41 5.61
C LEU A 28 13.98 -2.72 6.33
N PRO A 29 15.02 -2.32 5.58
CA PRO A 29 16.10 -1.46 6.09
C PRO A 29 15.54 -0.10 6.53
N ASP A 30 16.28 0.62 7.39
CA ASP A 30 15.84 1.91 7.92
C ASP A 30 15.57 2.96 6.84
N MET A 31 16.30 2.88 5.72
CA MET A 31 16.13 3.70 4.53
C MET A 31 15.71 2.84 3.35
N VAL A 32 14.61 3.21 2.70
CA VAL A 32 13.98 2.49 1.59
C VAL A 32 14.15 3.31 0.32
N VAL A 33 14.64 2.69 -0.74
CA VAL A 33 14.67 3.21 -2.11
C VAL A 33 13.24 3.39 -2.61
N MET A 34 12.92 4.64 -2.97
CA MET A 34 11.61 5.04 -3.49
C MET A 34 11.57 5.08 -5.02
N GLN A 35 12.73 5.24 -5.65
CA GLN A 35 12.87 5.25 -7.10
C GLN A 35 14.20 4.60 -7.51
N MET A 36 14.15 3.83 -8.59
CA MET A 36 15.31 3.24 -9.24
C MET A 36 15.76 4.16 -10.38
N GLN A 37 17.07 4.32 -10.55
CA GLN A 37 17.63 5.02 -11.71
C GLN A 37 17.63 4.11 -12.94
N ALA A 38 17.86 4.71 -14.12
CA ALA A 38 17.88 3.99 -15.39
C ALA A 38 19.02 2.95 -15.49
N ASP A 39 20.09 3.15 -14.73
CA ASP A 39 21.22 2.23 -14.60
C ASP A 39 20.99 1.15 -13.52
N GLY A 40 19.81 1.13 -12.87
CA GLY A 40 19.47 0.18 -11.81
C GLY A 40 20.05 0.55 -10.44
N SER A 41 20.73 1.68 -10.30
CA SER A 41 21.17 2.17 -8.99
C SER A 41 20.02 2.77 -8.19
N ALA A 42 20.20 2.85 -6.86
CA ALA A 42 19.26 3.55 -6.00
C ALA A 42 19.22 5.04 -6.38
N GLY A 43 18.02 5.58 -6.60
CA GLY A 43 17.81 7.02 -6.73
C GLY A 43 17.61 7.65 -5.35
N THR A 44 16.40 8.12 -5.07
CA THR A 44 16.07 8.69 -3.75
C THR A 44 15.66 7.62 -2.74
N THR A 45 15.97 7.88 -1.48
CA THR A 45 15.54 7.07 -0.34
C THR A 45 14.61 7.84 0.59
N LEU A 46 13.86 7.11 1.41
CA LEU A 46 12.97 7.64 2.42
C LEU A 46 13.04 6.75 3.67
N PRO A 47 12.93 7.30 4.90
CA PRO A 47 12.85 6.47 6.09
C PRO A 47 11.66 5.50 6.01
N LYS A 48 11.88 4.24 6.39
CA LYS A 48 10.91 3.13 6.19
C LYS A 48 9.51 3.43 6.72
N LEU A 49 9.42 4.13 7.84
CA LEU A 49 8.14 4.51 8.44
C LEU A 49 7.31 5.33 7.44
N PHE A 50 7.89 6.38 6.87
CA PHE A 50 7.20 7.23 5.90
C PHE A 50 6.94 6.48 4.59
N ALA A 51 7.88 5.64 4.15
CA ALA A 51 7.73 4.83 2.94
C ALA A 51 6.54 3.87 3.03
N LEU A 52 6.28 3.28 4.20
CA LEU A 52 5.17 2.38 4.45
C LEU A 52 3.85 3.11 4.76
N LEU A 53 3.90 4.34 5.29
CA LEU A 53 2.71 5.15 5.54
C LEU A 53 2.04 5.60 4.24
N ILE A 54 2.80 5.86 3.18
CA ILE A 54 2.24 6.24 1.87
C ILE A 54 1.28 5.18 1.31
N PRO A 55 1.71 3.92 1.08
CA PRO A 55 0.82 2.87 0.58
C PRO A 55 -0.30 2.56 1.58
N LEU A 56 -0.06 2.60 2.89
CA LEU A 56 -1.11 2.45 3.90
C LEU A 56 -2.20 3.52 3.76
N ALA A 57 -1.81 4.80 3.62
CA ALA A 57 -2.73 5.91 3.48
C ALA A 57 -3.55 5.81 2.19
N PHE A 58 -2.90 5.50 1.06
CA PHE A 58 -3.58 5.28 -0.22
C PHE A 58 -4.60 4.14 -0.09
N THR A 59 -4.20 2.99 0.44
CA THR A 59 -5.14 1.87 0.61
C THR A 59 -6.27 2.22 1.56
N ALA A 60 -5.99 2.79 2.74
CA ALA A 60 -7.01 3.10 3.73
C ALA A 60 -8.02 4.14 3.24
N ILE A 61 -7.54 5.29 2.74
CA ILE A 61 -8.40 6.39 2.28
C ILE A 61 -9.32 5.92 1.15
N PHE A 62 -8.75 5.26 0.15
CA PHE A 62 -9.52 4.85 -1.02
C PHE A 62 -10.42 3.65 -0.75
N THR A 63 -10.08 2.78 0.20
CA THR A 63 -10.99 1.72 0.67
C THR A 63 -12.22 2.32 1.36
N VAL A 64 -12.04 3.37 2.18
CA VAL A 64 -13.15 4.10 2.82
C VAL A 64 -14.00 4.84 1.78
N LEU A 65 -13.38 5.50 0.80
CA LEU A 65 -14.10 6.17 -0.30
C LEU A 65 -14.89 5.17 -1.16
N TYR A 66 -14.32 3.99 -1.41
CA TYR A 66 -15.02 2.90 -2.07
C TYR A 66 -16.24 2.46 -1.25
N TYR A 67 -16.08 2.27 0.06
CA TYR A 67 -17.18 1.93 0.95
C TYR A 67 -18.32 2.95 0.93
N ARG A 68 -18.00 4.26 0.87
CA ARG A 68 -19.01 5.32 0.83
C ARG A 68 -19.72 5.44 -0.52
N ASN A 69 -18.94 5.53 -1.60
CA ASN A 69 -19.49 5.94 -2.90
C ASN A 69 -19.68 4.78 -3.89
N GLY A 70 -19.07 3.61 -3.61
CA GLY A 70 -19.17 2.42 -4.46
C GLY A 70 -18.46 2.51 -5.81
N ALA A 71 -17.80 3.65 -6.12
CA ALA A 71 -17.15 3.84 -7.41
C ALA A 71 -15.89 2.99 -7.54
N THR A 72 -15.83 2.18 -8.60
CA THR A 72 -14.73 1.23 -8.88
C THR A 72 -13.36 1.88 -8.92
N LYS A 73 -13.26 3.14 -9.36
CA LYS A 73 -12.00 3.91 -9.35
C LYS A 73 -11.33 3.96 -7.96
N HIS A 74 -12.13 4.01 -6.89
CA HIS A 74 -11.57 4.02 -5.54
C HIS A 74 -11.00 2.66 -5.16
N MET A 75 -11.64 1.56 -5.58
CA MET A 75 -11.08 0.23 -5.39
C MET A 75 -9.74 0.07 -6.14
N LEU A 76 -9.66 0.57 -7.38
CA LEU A 76 -8.42 0.49 -8.17
C LEU A 76 -7.26 1.22 -7.49
N VAL A 77 -7.49 2.41 -6.92
CA VAL A 77 -6.44 3.14 -6.18
C VAL A 77 -6.10 2.44 -4.87
N ALA A 78 -7.07 1.83 -4.18
CA ALA A 78 -6.78 1.06 -2.97
C ALA A 78 -5.87 -0.16 -3.26
N LEU A 79 -6.14 -0.86 -4.37
CA LEU A 79 -5.30 -1.95 -4.88
C LEU A 79 -3.92 -1.45 -5.35
N LEU A 80 -3.83 -0.26 -5.93
CA LEU A 80 -2.55 0.37 -6.25
C LEU A 80 -1.71 0.59 -4.98
N GLY A 81 -2.31 1.03 -3.88
CA GLY A 81 -1.60 1.14 -2.59
C GLY A 81 -1.06 -0.21 -2.09
N LEU A 82 -1.80 -1.31 -2.30
CA LEU A 82 -1.30 -2.65 -2.00
C LEU A 82 -0.15 -3.05 -2.93
N ALA A 83 -0.24 -2.74 -4.22
CA ALA A 83 0.84 -2.97 -5.18
C ALA A 83 2.11 -2.19 -4.81
N MET A 84 1.97 -0.96 -4.31
CA MET A 84 3.08 -0.16 -3.81
C MET A 84 3.81 -0.84 -2.65
N PHE A 85 3.11 -1.46 -1.68
CA PHE A 85 3.77 -2.29 -0.66
C PHE A 85 4.60 -3.41 -1.29
N LEU A 86 4.04 -4.15 -2.25
CA LEU A 86 4.73 -5.25 -2.92
C LEU A 86 5.99 -4.77 -3.64
N LEU A 87 5.92 -3.63 -4.33
CA LEU A 87 7.09 -3.01 -4.97
C LEU A 87 8.13 -2.59 -3.93
N THR A 88 7.71 -1.93 -2.84
CA THR A 88 8.60 -1.56 -1.75
C THR A 88 9.35 -2.79 -1.21
N PHE A 89 8.65 -3.90 -0.99
CA PHE A 89 9.27 -5.15 -0.57
C PHE A 89 10.22 -5.75 -1.61
N ALA A 90 9.83 -5.76 -2.87
CA ALA A 90 10.61 -6.39 -3.93
C ALA A 90 11.96 -5.67 -4.18
N PHE A 91 12.01 -4.35 -4.03
CA PHE A 91 13.21 -3.55 -4.31
C PHE A 91 14.07 -3.21 -3.09
N ASN A 92 13.61 -3.52 -1.87
CA ASN A 92 14.30 -3.14 -0.63
C ASN A 92 14.51 -4.31 0.34
N ARG A 93 14.34 -5.54 -0.13
CA ARG A 93 14.62 -6.76 0.61
C ARG A 93 15.88 -7.43 0.08
#